data_AF-A0A1F8XLE6-F1
#
_entry.id   AF-A0A1F8XLE6-F1
#
_cell.length_a   1.000
_cell.length_b   1.000
_cell.length_c   1.000
_cell.angle_alpha   90.00
_cell.angle_beta   90.00
_cell.angle_gamma   90.00
#
_symmetry.space_group_name_H-M   'P 1'
#
loop_
_entity.id
_entity.type
_entity.pdbx_description
1 polymer ?
#
loop_
_entity_poly.entity_id
_entity_poly.type
_entity_poly.pdbx_seq_one_letter_code
_entity_poly.pdbx_strand_id
1 'polypeptide(L)'
;MKKGPSRSKESAVVKGLKQALRNEIDGVEFYRMAAGSARRDAVRQMFRFLMEEEERHREAILNQMQRMAEGKPMKFERSAAARKALATFKSPLYTEDLIKGSRQAEGEVAALSIGMTLEKRAIAQFTALGKSVAGDARAAKVFSDLVAWEQDHLDLLARQYDQMREMFWEEARFWPF
;
A
#
# COMPACT_ATOMS: atom_id res chain seq x y z
N MET A 1 5.08 -15.29 -47.60
CA MET A 1 5.74 -14.31 -46.71
C MET A 1 4.97 -14.23 -45.39
N LYS A 2 5.48 -14.83 -44.31
CA LYS A 2 4.86 -14.76 -42.98
C LYS A 2 5.33 -13.46 -42.33
N LYS A 3 4.44 -12.47 -42.14
CA LYS A 3 4.75 -11.25 -41.41
C LYS A 3 5.06 -11.63 -39.95
N GLY A 4 6.30 -11.41 -39.52
CA GLY A 4 6.73 -11.62 -38.14
C GLY A 4 5.99 -10.69 -37.18
N PRO A 5 5.96 -11.01 -35.87
CA PRO A 5 5.28 -10.19 -34.89
C PRO A 5 5.93 -8.80 -34.87
N SER A 6 5.13 -7.81 -35.26
CA SER A 6 5.42 -6.39 -35.07
C SER A 6 5.89 -6.19 -33.63
N ARG A 7 7.09 -5.61 -33.43
CA ARG A 7 7.54 -5.11 -32.12
C ARG A 7 6.57 -4.00 -31.70
N SER A 8 5.49 -4.38 -31.03
CA SER A 8 4.37 -3.51 -30.72
C SER A 8 4.75 -2.52 -29.63
N LYS A 9 4.31 -1.27 -29.78
CA LYS A 9 4.27 -0.28 -28.68
C LYS A 9 3.79 -0.98 -27.40
N GLU A 10 4.55 -0.82 -26.32
CA GLU A 10 4.18 -1.34 -25.00
C GLU A 10 2.81 -0.79 -24.61
N SER A 11 1.86 -1.66 -24.26
CA SER A 11 0.51 -1.23 -23.90
C SER A 11 0.54 -0.39 -22.63
N ALA A 12 -0.40 0.55 -22.51
CA ALA A 12 -0.54 1.38 -21.30
C ALA A 12 -0.67 0.54 -20.03
N VAL A 13 -1.31 -0.65 -20.13
CA VAL A 13 -1.41 -1.62 -19.04
C VAL A 13 -0.06 -2.16 -18.63
N VAL A 14 0.81 -2.56 -19.57
CA VAL A 14 2.15 -3.08 -19.22
C VAL A 14 3.00 -2.00 -18.55
N LYS A 15 2.94 -0.76 -19.04
CA LYS A 15 3.61 0.38 -18.39
C LYS A 15 3.09 0.62 -16.98
N GLY A 16 1.77 0.56 -16.81
CA GLY A 16 1.09 0.69 -15.53
C GLY A 16 1.50 -0.39 -14.52
N LEU A 17 1.52 -1.66 -14.95
CA LEU A 17 1.94 -2.78 -14.11
C LEU A 17 3.42 -2.72 -13.74
N LYS A 18 4.31 -2.29 -14.64
CA LYS A 18 5.72 -2.04 -14.31
C LYS A 18 5.89 -0.93 -13.29
N GLN A 19 5.06 0.10 -13.37
CA GLN A 19 5.07 1.17 -12.40
C GLN A 19 4.54 0.71 -11.06
N ALA A 20 3.43 -0.04 -11.04
CA ALA A 20 2.91 -0.64 -9.81
C ALA A 20 3.96 -1.52 -9.15
N LEU A 21 4.62 -2.40 -9.92
CA LEU A 21 5.69 -3.25 -9.42
C LEU A 21 6.81 -2.46 -8.71
N ARG A 22 7.17 -1.27 -9.23
CA ARG A 22 8.15 -0.40 -8.57
C ARG A 22 7.61 0.16 -7.26
N ASN A 23 6.36 0.63 -7.25
CA ASN A 23 5.71 1.12 -6.04
C ASN A 23 5.68 0.03 -4.96
N GLU A 24 5.32 -1.22 -5.31
CA GLU A 24 5.32 -2.35 -4.36
C GLU A 24 6.71 -2.62 -3.78
N ILE A 25 7.77 -2.58 -4.62
CA ILE A 25 9.15 -2.82 -4.16
C ILE A 25 9.58 -1.70 -3.21
N ASP A 26 9.30 -0.44 -3.56
CA ASP A 26 9.62 0.71 -2.72
C ASP A 26 8.82 0.65 -1.40
N GLY A 27 7.55 0.24 -1.46
CA GLY A 27 6.67 0.03 -0.31
C GLY A 27 7.18 -1.06 0.64
N VAL A 28 7.55 -2.24 0.10
CA VAL A 28 8.17 -3.32 0.89
C VAL A 28 9.39 -2.81 1.65
N GLU A 29 10.31 -2.15 0.96
CA GLU A 29 11.55 -1.70 1.60
C GLU A 29 11.29 -0.58 2.62
N PHE A 30 10.39 0.35 2.30
CA PHE A 30 9.96 1.37 3.24
C PHE A 30 9.36 0.76 4.51
N TYR A 31 8.38 -0.14 4.38
CA TYR A 31 7.69 -0.74 5.52
C TYR A 31 8.58 -1.69 6.32
N ARG A 32 9.51 -2.38 5.67
CA ARG A 32 10.57 -3.16 6.33
C ARG A 32 11.42 -2.26 7.23
N MET A 33 11.90 -1.12 6.72
CA MET A 33 12.70 -0.16 7.49
C MET A 33 11.89 0.49 8.62
N ALA A 34 10.64 0.86 8.34
CA ALA A 34 9.74 1.46 9.32
C ALA A 34 9.44 0.48 10.48
N ALA A 35 9.18 -0.80 10.17
CA ALA A 35 9.02 -1.85 11.17
C ALA A 35 10.29 -2.09 12.00
N GLY A 36 11.47 -2.06 11.35
CA GLY A 36 12.76 -2.20 12.04
C GLY A 36 13.05 -1.05 13.01
N SER A 37 12.59 0.16 12.66
CA SER A 37 12.81 1.38 13.45
C SER A 37 11.70 1.67 14.47
N ALA A 38 10.54 1.02 14.33
CA ALA A 38 9.42 1.15 15.26
C ALA A 38 9.84 0.71 16.66
N ARG A 39 9.41 1.46 17.68
CA ARG A 39 9.69 1.17 19.08
C ARG A 39 8.49 0.52 19.75
N ARG A 40 7.28 0.95 19.37
CA ARG A 40 6.02 0.35 19.81
C ARG A 40 5.71 -0.89 19.00
N ASP A 41 5.41 -1.99 19.67
CA ASP A 41 5.12 -3.26 19.01
C ASP A 41 3.86 -3.21 18.15
N ALA A 42 2.87 -2.40 18.54
CA ALA A 42 1.69 -2.16 17.72
C ALA A 42 2.03 -1.52 16.36
N VAL A 43 2.86 -0.46 16.36
CA VAL A 43 3.33 0.22 15.14
C VAL A 43 4.21 -0.72 14.31
N ARG A 44 5.09 -1.48 14.97
CA ARG A 44 5.93 -2.51 14.33
C ARG A 44 5.08 -3.56 13.59
N GLN A 45 4.05 -4.09 14.25
CA GLN A 45 3.17 -5.10 13.68
C GLN A 45 2.37 -4.57 12.50
N MET A 46 1.88 -3.32 12.57
CA MET A 46 1.21 -2.67 11.45
C MET A 46 2.14 -2.52 10.24
N PHE A 47 3.37 -2.02 10.42
CA PHE A 47 4.30 -1.91 9.28
C PHE A 47 4.73 -3.27 8.73
N ARG A 48 4.87 -4.31 9.56
CA ARG A 48 5.09 -5.67 9.07
C ARG A 48 3.91 -6.19 8.25
N PHE A 49 2.69 -5.93 8.70
CA PHE A 49 1.49 -6.32 7.97
C PHE A 49 1.43 -5.62 6.60
N LEU A 50 1.68 -4.31 6.53
CA LEU A 50 1.75 -3.56 5.27
C LEU A 50 2.84 -4.11 4.35
N MET A 51 4.05 -4.35 4.87
CA MET A 51 5.13 -4.99 4.11
C MET A 51 4.69 -6.33 3.49
N GLU A 52 3.97 -7.17 4.24
CA GLU A 52 3.45 -8.44 3.73
C GLU A 52 2.34 -8.27 2.67
N GLU A 53 1.51 -7.23 2.76
CA GLU A 53 0.53 -6.91 1.71
C GLU A 53 1.23 -6.45 0.42
N GLU A 54 2.24 -5.57 0.51
CA GLU A 54 3.02 -5.15 -0.67
C GLU A 54 3.76 -6.34 -1.33
N GLU A 55 4.28 -7.26 -0.53
CA GLU A 55 4.85 -8.53 -1.03
C GLU A 55 3.82 -9.33 -1.85
N ARG A 56 2.59 -9.47 -1.34
CA ARG A 56 1.48 -10.17 -2.03
C ARG A 56 1.07 -9.44 -3.31
N HIS A 57 0.99 -8.10 -3.28
CA HIS A 57 0.69 -7.29 -4.45
C HIS A 57 1.78 -7.42 -5.52
N ARG A 58 3.05 -7.37 -5.12
CA ARG A 58 4.20 -7.57 -6.02
C ARG A 58 4.11 -8.91 -6.74
N GLU A 59 3.85 -9.98 -6.01
CA GLU A 59 3.66 -11.32 -6.58
C GLU A 59 2.46 -11.37 -7.55
N ALA A 60 1.34 -10.77 -7.18
CA ALA A 60 0.16 -10.70 -8.04
C ALA A 60 0.44 -9.95 -9.36
N ILE A 61 1.18 -8.85 -9.30
CA ILE A 61 1.59 -8.07 -10.47
C ILE A 61 2.55 -8.87 -11.35
N LEU A 62 3.58 -9.51 -10.77
CA LEU A 62 4.52 -10.36 -11.52
C LEU A 62 3.80 -11.50 -12.23
N ASN A 63 2.91 -12.20 -11.53
CA ASN A 63 2.09 -13.26 -12.11
C ASN A 63 1.22 -12.74 -13.26
N GLN A 64 0.63 -11.55 -13.11
CA GLN A 64 -0.16 -10.95 -14.18
C GLN A 64 0.68 -10.56 -15.39
N MET A 65 1.88 -9.99 -15.19
CA MET A 65 2.80 -9.66 -16.27
C MET A 65 3.28 -10.92 -17.02
N GLN A 66 3.61 -12.00 -16.30
CA GLN A 66 3.96 -13.29 -16.87
C GLN A 66 2.85 -13.84 -17.77
N ARG A 67 1.60 -13.84 -17.28
CA ARG A 67 0.43 -14.28 -18.06
C ARG A 67 0.28 -13.50 -19.36
N MET A 68 0.46 -12.18 -19.30
CA MET A 68 0.37 -11.33 -20.50
C MET A 68 1.49 -11.64 -21.51
N ALA A 69 2.71 -11.89 -21.04
CA ALA A 69 3.82 -12.30 -21.90
C ALA A 69 3.56 -13.65 -22.59
N GLU A 70 2.84 -14.56 -21.92
CA GLU A 70 2.40 -15.85 -22.47
C GLU A 70 1.14 -15.75 -23.36
N GLY A 71 0.60 -14.55 -23.58
CA GLY A 71 -0.63 -14.34 -24.36
C GLY A 71 -1.90 -14.83 -23.66
N LYS A 72 -1.82 -15.17 -22.35
CA LYS A 72 -2.98 -15.59 -21.55
C LYS A 72 -3.84 -14.38 -21.17
N PRO A 73 -5.16 -14.57 -21.00
CA PRO A 73 -6.03 -13.50 -20.55
C PRO A 73 -5.66 -13.04 -19.12
N MET A 74 -5.89 -11.74 -18.88
CA MET A 74 -5.74 -11.14 -17.55
C MET A 74 -6.68 -11.80 -16.53
N LYS A 75 -6.16 -12.02 -15.32
CA LYS A 75 -6.89 -12.51 -14.14
C LYS A 75 -6.40 -11.75 -12.90
N PHE A 76 -6.22 -10.45 -13.04
CA PHE A 76 -5.83 -9.57 -11.95
C PHE A 76 -7.07 -9.25 -11.13
N GLU A 77 -7.12 -9.76 -9.90
CA GLU A 77 -8.26 -9.60 -9.01
C GLU A 77 -7.79 -9.44 -7.56
N ARG A 78 -8.50 -8.61 -6.81
CA ARG A 78 -8.26 -8.44 -5.37
C ARG A 78 -8.68 -9.70 -4.61
N SER A 79 -7.74 -10.33 -3.92
CA SER A 79 -8.02 -11.49 -3.05
C SER A 79 -9.05 -11.13 -1.97
N ALA A 80 -10.14 -11.91 -1.89
CA ALA A 80 -11.14 -11.76 -0.83
C ALA A 80 -10.55 -12.06 0.56
N ALA A 81 -9.60 -12.99 0.63
CA ALA A 81 -8.90 -13.32 1.87
C ALA A 81 -8.00 -12.16 2.34
N ALA A 82 -7.28 -11.51 1.43
CA ALA A 82 -6.44 -10.35 1.75
C ALA A 82 -7.31 -9.17 2.24
N ARG A 83 -8.38 -8.84 1.51
CA ARG A 83 -9.36 -7.83 1.94
C ARG A 83 -9.93 -8.12 3.33
N LYS A 84 -10.28 -9.37 3.61
CA LYS A 84 -10.77 -9.78 4.94
C LYS A 84 -9.68 -9.61 5.99
N ALA A 85 -8.46 -10.06 5.73
CA ALA A 85 -7.34 -9.92 6.66
C ALA A 85 -7.11 -8.45 7.03
N LEU A 86 -7.06 -7.56 6.04
CA LEU A 86 -6.90 -6.12 6.23
C LEU A 86 -8.06 -5.48 6.98
N ALA A 87 -9.31 -5.85 6.67
CA ALA A 87 -10.48 -5.36 7.39
C ALA A 87 -10.52 -5.83 8.86
N THR A 88 -9.97 -7.02 9.15
CA THR A 88 -9.91 -7.58 10.51
C THR A 88 -8.62 -7.24 11.25
N PHE A 89 -7.66 -6.60 10.60
CA PHE A 89 -6.38 -6.25 11.22
C PHE A 89 -6.65 -5.28 12.37
N LYS A 90 -6.36 -5.74 13.59
CA LYS A 90 -6.36 -4.90 14.78
C LYS A 90 -4.92 -4.78 15.23
N SER A 91 -4.35 -3.59 15.04
CA SER A 91 -3.09 -3.23 15.69
C SER A 91 -3.27 -3.42 17.21
N PRO A 92 -2.34 -4.08 17.92
CA PRO A 92 -2.45 -4.30 19.37
C PRO A 92 -2.30 -3.03 20.22
N LEU A 93 -2.64 -1.86 19.68
CA LEU A 93 -2.88 -0.64 20.46
C LEU A 93 -3.96 -0.79 21.56
N TYR A 94 -4.60 -1.95 21.66
CA TYR A 94 -5.61 -2.26 22.68
C TYR A 94 -5.03 -2.70 24.04
N THR A 95 -3.71 -2.71 24.23
CA THR A 95 -3.10 -3.09 25.51
C THR A 95 -2.33 -1.94 26.17
N GLU A 96 -2.28 -1.98 27.50
CA GLU A 96 -1.82 -0.95 28.46
C GLU A 96 -0.36 -0.45 28.31
N ASP A 97 0.35 -0.86 27.24
CA ASP A 97 1.73 -0.44 26.92
C ASP A 97 1.86 1.03 26.49
N LEU A 98 0.74 1.76 26.40
CA LEU A 98 0.70 3.14 25.92
C LEU A 98 1.27 4.17 26.91
N ILE A 99 1.38 3.85 28.20
CA ILE A 99 1.66 4.85 29.25
C ILE A 99 3.15 5.23 29.38
N LYS A 100 4.07 4.61 28.61
CA LYS A 100 5.52 4.86 28.76
C LYS A 100 6.19 5.42 27.49
N GLY A 101 6.27 6.75 27.39
CA GLY A 101 7.38 7.43 26.69
C GLY A 101 7.03 8.50 25.66
N SER A 102 6.85 9.74 26.10
CA SER A 102 6.46 10.89 25.24
C SER A 102 7.52 11.37 24.24
N ARG A 103 8.83 11.12 24.46
CA ARG A 103 9.91 11.54 23.54
C ARG A 103 10.21 10.58 22.38
N GLN A 104 9.56 9.42 22.32
CA GLN A 104 9.99 8.32 21.43
C GLN A 104 9.11 8.17 20.18
N ALA A 105 8.10 9.02 20.05
CA ALA A 105 6.99 8.83 19.14
C ALA A 105 7.06 9.71 17.88
N GLU A 106 7.98 10.68 17.82
CA GLU A 106 8.20 11.55 16.65
C GLU A 106 8.60 10.77 15.39
N GLY A 107 9.48 9.78 15.52
CA GLY A 107 9.93 8.95 14.39
C GLY A 107 8.82 8.06 13.82
N GLU A 108 7.92 7.57 14.67
CA GLU A 108 6.78 6.75 14.25
C GLU A 108 5.72 7.59 13.53
N VAL A 109 5.43 8.80 14.03
CA VAL A 109 4.55 9.77 13.35
C VAL A 109 5.11 10.16 11.99
N ALA A 110 6.43 10.40 11.90
CA ALA A 110 7.09 10.70 10.63
C ALA A 110 6.96 9.53 9.64
N ALA A 111 7.19 8.29 10.08
CA ALA A 111 7.02 7.11 9.24
C ALA A 111 5.57 6.95 8.76
N LEU A 112 4.58 7.16 9.61
CA LEU A 112 3.17 7.14 9.21
C LEU A 112 2.86 8.20 8.15
N SER A 113 3.34 9.42 8.35
CA SER A 113 3.15 10.53 7.40
C SER A 113 3.79 10.26 6.04
N ILE A 114 4.99 9.66 6.04
CA ILE A 114 5.67 9.23 4.80
C ILE A 114 4.86 8.13 4.11
N GLY A 115 4.44 7.09 4.83
CA GLY A 115 3.60 6.02 4.28
C GLY A 115 2.33 6.56 3.63
N MET A 116 1.57 7.40 4.34
CA MET A 116 0.36 8.03 3.80
C MET A 116 0.64 8.86 2.54
N THR A 117 1.82 9.47 2.44
CA THR A 117 2.23 10.23 1.25
C THR A 117 2.56 9.32 0.07
N LEU A 118 3.21 8.18 0.32
CA LEU A 118 3.46 7.15 -0.70
C LEU A 118 2.14 6.63 -1.25
N GLU A 119 1.20 6.24 -0.38
CA GLU A 119 -0.11 5.72 -0.80
C GLU A 119 -0.90 6.74 -1.63
N LYS A 120 -0.99 7.99 -1.17
CA LYS A 120 -1.68 9.06 -1.92
C LYS A 120 -1.10 9.29 -3.30
N ARG A 121 0.23 9.19 -3.45
CA ARG A 121 0.90 9.34 -4.74
C ARG A 121 0.58 8.17 -5.66
N ALA A 122 0.60 6.94 -5.15
CA ALA A 122 0.24 5.74 -5.90
C ALA A 122 -1.22 5.80 -6.36
N ILE A 123 -2.17 6.15 -5.47
CA ILE A 123 -3.58 6.37 -5.79
C ILE A 123 -3.75 7.38 -6.93
N ALA A 124 -3.12 8.56 -6.81
CA ALA A 124 -3.22 9.60 -7.82
C ALA A 124 -2.68 9.13 -9.18
N GLN A 125 -1.56 8.41 -9.16
CA GLN A 125 -0.91 7.86 -10.34
C GLN A 125 -1.78 6.82 -11.04
N PHE A 126 -2.29 5.82 -10.33
CA PHE A 126 -3.15 4.78 -10.92
C PHE A 126 -4.51 5.34 -11.36
N THR A 127 -5.05 6.31 -10.64
CA THR A 127 -6.26 7.03 -11.07
C THR A 127 -6.05 7.72 -12.42
N ALA A 128 -4.91 8.38 -12.61
CA ALA A 128 -4.58 9.01 -13.89
C ALA A 128 -4.39 7.98 -15.02
N LEU A 129 -3.73 6.86 -14.74
CA LEU A 129 -3.56 5.77 -15.70
C LEU A 129 -4.90 5.14 -16.09
N GLY A 130 -5.80 4.92 -15.13
CA GLY A 130 -7.16 4.42 -15.37
C GLY A 130 -7.94 5.32 -16.34
N LYS A 131 -7.86 6.64 -16.18
CA LYS A 131 -8.49 7.61 -17.11
C LYS A 131 -7.93 7.51 -18.52
N SER A 132 -6.63 7.22 -18.66
CA SER A 132 -5.97 7.09 -19.98
C SER A 132 -6.39 5.86 -20.79
N VAL A 133 -7.04 4.88 -20.14
CA VAL A 133 -7.47 3.61 -20.74
C VAL A 133 -8.99 3.41 -20.69
N ALA A 134 -9.79 4.46 -20.53
CA ALA A 134 -11.24 4.38 -20.34
C ALA A 134 -12.02 3.60 -21.44
N GLY A 135 -11.43 3.41 -22.63
CA GLY A 135 -12.00 2.58 -23.71
C GLY A 135 -11.73 1.09 -23.61
N ASP A 136 -10.90 0.65 -22.65
CA ASP A 136 -10.61 -0.76 -22.38
C ASP A 136 -11.04 -1.08 -20.94
N ALA A 137 -12.23 -1.67 -20.81
CA ALA A 137 -12.81 -2.00 -19.51
C ALA A 137 -11.93 -2.94 -18.66
N ARG A 138 -11.15 -3.83 -19.29
CA ARG A 138 -10.25 -4.73 -18.56
C ARG A 138 -9.05 -3.97 -18.04
N ALA A 139 -8.46 -3.09 -18.85
CA ALA A 139 -7.38 -2.21 -18.42
C ALA A 139 -7.82 -1.24 -17.31
N ALA A 140 -9.00 -0.63 -17.46
CA ALA A 140 -9.57 0.26 -16.45
C ALA A 140 -9.79 -0.46 -15.12
N LYS A 141 -10.25 -1.72 -15.16
CA LYS A 141 -10.42 -2.54 -13.95
C LYS A 141 -9.10 -2.77 -13.23
N VAL A 142 -8.00 -3.07 -13.94
CA VAL A 142 -6.68 -3.28 -13.31
C VAL A 142 -6.27 -2.05 -12.50
N PHE A 143 -6.39 -0.86 -13.08
CA PHE A 143 -6.05 0.38 -12.36
C PHE A 143 -7.00 0.67 -11.20
N SER A 144 -8.28 0.36 -11.34
CA SER A 144 -9.24 0.48 -10.23
C SER A 144 -8.91 -0.48 -9.08
N ASP A 145 -8.45 -1.70 -9.37
CA ASP A 145 -8.06 -2.66 -8.36
C ASP A 145 -6.79 -2.20 -7.63
N LEU A 146 -5.80 -1.67 -8.37
CA LEU A 146 -4.58 -1.07 -7.81
C LEU A 146 -4.91 0.12 -6.89
N VAL A 147 -5.73 1.07 -7.35
CA VAL A 147 -6.18 2.20 -6.50
C VAL A 147 -6.80 1.72 -5.20
N ALA A 148 -7.57 0.63 -5.26
CA ALA A 148 -8.26 0.12 -4.09
C ALA A 148 -7.33 -0.63 -3.10
N TRP A 149 -6.17 -1.13 -3.54
CA TRP A 149 -5.13 -1.62 -2.64
C TRP A 149 -4.48 -0.47 -1.86
N GLU A 150 -4.06 0.58 -2.57
CA GLU A 150 -3.42 1.72 -1.93
C GLU A 150 -4.38 2.50 -1.01
N GLN A 151 -5.67 2.52 -1.35
CA GLN A 151 -6.69 3.12 -0.49
C GLN A 151 -6.86 2.34 0.83
N ASP A 152 -6.86 1.00 0.76
CA ASP A 152 -6.92 0.14 1.94
C ASP A 152 -5.71 0.40 2.87
N HIS A 153 -4.51 0.58 2.30
CA HIS A 153 -3.30 0.93 3.05
C HIS A 153 -3.39 2.33 3.67
N LEU A 154 -3.81 3.33 2.88
CA LEU A 154 -3.99 4.70 3.34
C LEU A 154 -4.97 4.78 4.51
N ASP A 155 -6.08 4.04 4.45
CA ASP A 155 -7.09 4.02 5.51
C ASP A 155 -6.56 3.38 6.79
N LEU A 156 -5.71 2.34 6.68
CA LEU A 156 -5.04 1.75 7.83
C LEU A 156 -4.06 2.73 8.48
N LEU A 157 -3.21 3.38 7.68
CA LEU A 157 -2.22 4.35 8.14
C LEU A 157 -2.87 5.58 8.78
N ALA A 158 -3.93 6.11 8.16
CA ALA A 158 -4.67 7.27 8.66
C ALA A 158 -5.27 6.99 10.04
N ARG A 159 -5.89 5.82 10.22
CA ARG A 159 -6.45 5.41 11.52
C ARG A 159 -5.37 5.35 12.61
N GLN A 160 -4.21 4.75 12.31
CA GLN A 160 -3.08 4.68 13.25
C GLN A 160 -2.50 6.07 13.56
N TYR A 161 -2.41 6.95 12.55
CA TYR A 161 -1.93 8.31 12.71
C TYR A 161 -2.86 9.14 13.61
N ASP A 162 -4.18 9.06 13.38
CA ASP A 162 -5.17 9.77 14.18
C ASP A 162 -5.14 9.31 15.65
N GLN A 163 -5.03 8.00 15.89
CA GLN A 163 -4.87 7.44 17.24
C GLN A 163 -3.60 7.94 17.94
N MET A 164 -2.46 7.96 17.24
CA MET A 164 -1.23 8.50 17.81
C MET A 164 -1.37 9.99 18.12
N ARG A 165 -1.95 10.75 17.19
CA ARG A 165 -2.22 12.18 17.39
C ARG A 165 -3.07 12.40 18.64
N GLU A 166 -4.19 11.69 18.79
CA GLU A 166 -5.07 11.80 19.97
C GLU A 166 -4.33 11.53 21.28
N MET A 167 -3.51 10.48 21.34
CA MET A 167 -2.68 10.19 22.53
C MET A 167 -1.78 11.36 22.91
N PHE A 168 -1.09 11.97 21.94
CA PHE A 168 -0.26 13.15 22.22
C PHE A 168 -1.07 14.35 22.72
N TRP A 169 -2.27 14.57 22.17
CA TRP A 169 -3.14 15.65 22.62
C TRP A 169 -3.63 15.43 24.06
N GLU A 170 -3.99 14.21 24.43
CA GLU A 170 -4.40 13.86 25.80
C GLU A 170 -3.22 13.96 26.79
N GLU A 171 -2.01 13.50 26.41
CA GLU A 171 -0.80 13.69 27.21
C GLU A 171 -0.47 15.17 27.43
N ALA A 172 -0.60 16.00 26.40
CA ALA A 172 -0.35 17.44 26.49
C ALA A 172 -1.39 18.19 27.34
N ARG A 173 -2.64 17.69 27.42
CA ARG A 173 -3.70 18.23 28.29
C ARG A 173 -3.51 17.91 29.77
N PHE A 174 -2.63 16.97 30.12
CA PHE A 174 -2.31 16.62 31.52
C PHE A 174 -1.20 17.49 32.16
N TRP A 175 -0.89 18.65 31.59
CA TRP A 175 -0.18 19.73 32.28
C TRP A 175 -1.13 20.87 32.67
N PRO A 176 -1.78 20.84 33.85
CA PRO A 176 -2.16 22.07 34.50
C PRO A 176 -0.89 22.73 35.06
N PHE A 177 -0.87 24.06 34.98
CA PHE A 177 0.14 25.06 35.39
C PHE A 177 1.41 25.18 34.53
#